data_AF-A0A834HJ27-F1
#
_entry.id   AF-A0A834HJ27-F1
#
_cell.length_a   1.000
_cell.length_b   1.000
_cell.length_c   1.000
_cell.angle_alpha   90.00
_cell.angle_beta   90.00
_cell.angle_gamma   90.00
#
_symmetry.space_group_name_H-M   'P 1'
#
loop_
_entity.id
_entity.type
_entity.pdbx_description
1 polymer ?
#
loop_
_entity_poly.entity_id
_entity_poly.type
_entity_poly.pdbx_seq_one_letter_code
_entity_poly.pdbx_strand_id
1 'polypeptide(L)'
;MAIYDTTFVNKELSKSTSIFGLRLWVVIGIFVGAIIVLFLFLLSLCITSRKRHNKSPKRLLKLSSGNDPTPIVSKEIQEITTTHHDDHHHHRPPEIQIDIGKPDHRIVFSDRAPSSGESRATSATDSASFGGGGGSTGAMPEVSHLGWGRWYTLRELEKATNGLADENVIGEGGYGIVYRGVLADNTPVAVKNLLNNRGQAEREFKVEVEAIGRVRHKNLVRLLGYCVEGAYRMLVYEYVDNGNLDQWLHGDVGEVSPLTWDIRVNVILGMAKGLAYLHEGLEPKVVHRDIKSSNILLDRQWHAKVSDFGLAKLLSSESSYVSTRVMGTFGYVAPEYACTGMLNEKSDVYSFGILIMEIITGRSPVDYSRPKGEVNLVEWLKAMVGNRKSEEVVDPKLPEMPSSKALKRILLVALRCVDPDAQKRPKMGHVIHMLEADDLLFRDERRIGSSHRGHKEGNRSASKVGDKQFGEDASDTSEGDSSRRHDNPTRHR
;
A
#
# COMPACT_ATOMS: atom_id res chain seq x y z
N MET A 1 -48.91 4.64 -7.87
CA MET A 1 -49.19 3.80 -6.69
C MET A 1 -48.32 4.32 -5.55
N ALA A 2 -48.87 4.39 -4.33
CA ALA A 2 -48.32 5.00 -3.11
C ALA A 2 -48.49 6.52 -2.94
N ILE A 3 -49.75 6.98 -2.85
CA ILE A 3 -50.07 8.09 -1.95
C ILE A 3 -50.02 7.46 -0.55
N TYR A 4 -48.92 7.69 0.18
CA TYR A 4 -48.86 7.32 1.58
C TYR A 4 -49.95 8.11 2.31
N ASP A 5 -50.89 7.36 2.86
CA ASP A 5 -52.08 7.88 3.50
C ASP A 5 -51.71 8.63 4.78
N THR A 6 -51.61 9.95 4.68
CA THR A 6 -51.31 10.86 5.80
C THR A 6 -52.28 10.68 6.95
N THR A 7 -53.48 10.15 6.69
CA THR A 7 -54.47 9.86 7.72
C THR A 7 -54.11 8.62 8.55
N PHE A 8 -53.49 7.61 7.93
CA PHE A 8 -53.02 6.40 8.61
C PHE A 8 -51.84 6.72 9.55
N VAL A 9 -50.86 7.48 9.06
CA VAL A 9 -49.68 7.89 9.84
C VAL A 9 -50.11 8.70 11.07
N ASN A 10 -51.00 9.68 10.89
CA ASN A 10 -51.51 10.47 12.01
C ASN A 10 -52.30 9.64 13.04
N LYS A 11 -53.07 8.66 12.57
CA LYS A 11 -53.82 7.75 13.46
C LYS A 11 -52.86 6.89 14.28
N GLU A 12 -51.82 6.35 13.67
CA GLU A 12 -50.90 5.44 14.33
C GLU A 12 -50.04 6.12 15.38
N LEU A 13 -49.64 7.37 15.12
CA LEU A 13 -48.79 8.10 16.03
C LEU A 13 -49.56 8.90 17.11
N SER A 14 -50.89 8.94 16.99
CA SER A 14 -51.78 9.42 18.04
C SER A 14 -52.10 8.35 19.11
N LYS A 15 -51.70 7.08 18.89
CA LYS A 15 -51.91 6.00 19.85
C LYS A 15 -51.20 6.27 21.16
N SER A 16 -51.89 6.04 22.28
CA SER A 16 -51.30 6.07 23.61
C SER A 16 -50.47 4.81 23.83
N THR A 17 -49.26 5.00 24.36
CA THR A 17 -48.36 3.90 24.71
C THR A 17 -48.57 3.53 26.18
N SER A 18 -48.35 2.25 26.54
CA SER A 18 -48.50 1.75 27.92
C SER A 18 -47.51 2.37 28.91
N ILE A 19 -46.50 3.05 28.39
CA ILE A 19 -45.47 3.74 29.15
C ILE A 19 -45.97 5.17 29.42
N PHE A 20 -46.40 5.41 30.66
CA PHE A 20 -46.85 6.72 31.18
C PHE A 20 -48.04 7.40 30.48
N GLY A 21 -48.77 6.68 29.60
CA GLY A 21 -49.98 7.21 28.94
C GLY A 21 -49.71 8.27 27.87
N LEU A 22 -48.45 8.43 27.44
CA LEU A 22 -48.04 9.43 26.45
C LEU A 22 -48.39 8.97 25.02
N ARG A 23 -48.70 9.94 24.15
CA ARG A 23 -48.90 9.70 22.70
C ARG A 23 -47.58 9.28 22.06
N LEU A 24 -47.64 8.35 21.11
CA LEU A 24 -46.46 7.76 20.45
C LEU A 24 -45.52 8.81 19.84
N TRP A 25 -46.04 9.87 19.20
CA TRP A 25 -45.22 10.98 18.69
C TRP A 25 -44.37 11.66 19.78
N VAL A 26 -44.89 11.77 21.01
CA VAL A 26 -44.19 12.42 22.12
C VAL A 26 -43.04 11.54 22.60
N VAL A 27 -43.25 10.23 22.66
CA VAL A 27 -42.18 9.26 23.01
C VAL A 27 -41.07 9.27 21.96
N ILE A 28 -41.44 9.30 20.68
CA ILE A 28 -40.48 9.42 19.57
C ILE A 28 -39.71 10.74 19.68
N GLY A 29 -40.38 11.85 19.98
CA GLY A 29 -39.76 13.15 20.17
C GLY A 29 -38.74 13.17 21.33
N ILE A 30 -39.09 12.57 22.47
CA ILE A 30 -38.18 12.45 23.62
C ILE A 30 -36.96 11.59 23.26
N PHE A 31 -37.16 10.47 22.56
CA PHE A 31 -36.08 9.57 22.16
C PHE A 31 -35.11 10.24 21.18
N VAL A 32 -35.63 10.93 20.16
CA VAL A 32 -34.81 11.70 19.22
C VAL A 32 -34.07 12.82 19.93
N GLY A 33 -34.74 13.54 20.85
CA GLY A 33 -34.10 14.57 21.68
C GLY A 33 -32.95 14.03 22.53
N ALA A 34 -33.14 12.86 23.17
CA ALA A 34 -32.10 12.21 23.97
C ALA A 34 -30.89 11.79 23.12
N ILE A 35 -31.12 11.29 21.90
CA ILE A 35 -30.04 10.95 20.95
C ILE A 35 -29.24 12.19 20.55
N ILE A 36 -29.92 13.31 20.26
CA ILE A 36 -29.25 14.57 19.89
C ILE A 36 -28.39 15.08 21.06
N VAL A 37 -28.92 15.07 22.29
CA VAL A 37 -28.17 15.49 23.48
C VAL A 37 -26.96 14.59 23.72
N LEU A 38 -27.11 13.27 23.57
CA LEU A 38 -26.01 12.32 23.69
C LEU A 38 -24.92 12.57 22.63
N PHE A 39 -25.32 12.83 21.39
CA PHE A 39 -24.39 13.14 20.30
C PHE A 39 -23.62 14.44 20.56
N LEU A 40 -24.30 15.50 21.03
CA LEU A 40 -23.66 16.77 21.41
C LEU A 40 -22.71 16.59 22.61
N PHE A 41 -23.09 15.76 23.58
CA PHE A 41 -22.23 15.43 24.73
C PHE A 41 -20.96 14.70 24.28
N LEU A 42 -21.07 13.70 23.40
CA LEU A 42 -19.91 13.01 22.85
C LEU A 42 -19.00 13.94 22.03
N LEU A 43 -19.58 14.85 21.24
CA LEU A 43 -18.81 15.88 20.53
C LEU A 43 -18.06 16.80 21.50
N SER A 44 -18.68 17.19 22.62
CA SER A 44 -18.04 18.00 23.65
C SER A 44 -16.86 17.29 24.32
N LEU A 45 -16.98 15.97 24.54
CA LEU A 45 -15.89 15.13 25.06
C LEU A 45 -14.75 15.00 24.04
N CYS A 46 -15.06 14.87 22.76
CA CYS A 46 -14.05 14.83 21.69
C CYS A 46 -13.30 16.16 21.55
N ILE A 47 -13.97 17.29 21.73
CA ILE A 47 -13.34 18.62 21.66
C ILE A 47 -12.48 18.87 22.91
N THR A 48 -12.94 18.46 24.10
CA THR A 48 -12.19 18.64 25.35
C THR A 48 -11.01 17.67 25.47
N SER A 49 -11.09 16.46 24.92
CA SER A 49 -9.94 15.52 24.86
C SER A 49 -8.84 16.02 23.93
N ARG A 50 -9.21 16.62 22.78
CA ARG A 50 -8.25 17.29 21.87
C ARG A 50 -7.56 18.49 22.51
N LYS A 51 -8.26 19.25 23.37
CA LYS A 51 -7.66 20.41 24.06
C LYS A 51 -6.71 20.01 25.21
N ARG A 52 -6.86 18.82 25.78
CA ARG A 52 -6.03 18.33 26.90
C ARG A 52 -4.70 17.72 26.46
N HIS A 53 -4.56 17.38 25.18
CA HIS A 53 -3.33 16.79 24.61
C HIS A 53 -2.27 17.84 24.16
N ASN A 54 -2.52 19.14 24.37
CA ASN A 54 -1.68 20.23 23.86
C ASN A 54 -0.87 20.98 24.94
N LYS A 55 -0.47 20.31 26.03
CA LYS A 55 0.50 20.85 27.00
C LYS A 55 1.78 20.03 26.98
N SER A 56 2.76 20.48 26.21
CA SER A 56 4.13 19.96 26.23
C SER A 56 4.94 20.55 27.41
N PRO A 57 5.85 19.77 28.04
CA PRO A 57 6.75 20.27 29.07
C PRO A 57 8.03 20.85 28.45
N LYS A 58 8.58 21.88 29.11
CA LYS A 58 9.88 22.50 28.82
C LYS A 58 11.05 21.61 29.30
N ARG A 59 12.13 21.49 28.51
CA ARG A 59 13.56 21.48 28.93
C ARG A 59 14.46 21.23 27.69
N LEU A 60 15.39 22.13 27.36
CA LEU A 60 16.78 22.31 27.86
C LEU A 60 17.78 21.58 26.94
N LEU A 61 18.42 22.35 26.05
CA LEU A 61 19.40 21.88 25.07
C LEU A 61 20.80 21.79 25.66
N LYS A 62 21.52 20.72 25.32
CA LYS A 62 22.98 20.62 25.44
C LYS A 62 23.55 20.11 24.09
N LEU A 63 24.59 20.80 23.64
CA LEU A 63 25.30 20.70 22.36
C LEU A 63 26.04 19.36 22.18
N SER A 64 26.00 18.75 20.98
CA SER A 64 27.20 18.33 20.21
C SER A 64 26.85 17.81 18.79
N SER A 65 27.87 17.73 17.94
CA SER A 65 27.92 17.85 16.47
C SER A 65 28.10 16.52 15.69
N GLY A 66 27.73 16.47 14.40
CA GLY A 66 28.16 15.43 13.42
C GLY A 66 27.19 15.14 12.25
N ASN A 67 27.67 15.12 11.00
CA ASN A 67 26.96 15.22 9.70
C ASN A 67 26.40 13.91 9.09
N ASP A 68 25.25 13.96 8.41
CA ASP A 68 24.87 13.20 7.17
C ASP A 68 23.54 13.72 6.56
N PRO A 69 23.29 13.68 5.23
CA PRO A 69 22.15 14.34 4.60
C PRO A 69 20.93 13.42 4.46
N THR A 70 20.08 13.41 5.48
CA THR A 70 18.63 13.09 5.35
C THR A 70 17.86 14.41 5.32
N PRO A 71 16.80 14.57 4.50
CA PRO A 71 16.03 15.81 4.50
C PRO A 71 15.33 15.99 5.86
N ILE A 72 15.77 17.00 6.61
CA ILE A 72 15.13 17.45 7.85
C ILE A 72 14.04 18.44 7.47
N VAL A 73 12.83 18.16 7.96
CA VAL A 73 11.62 18.99 7.82
C VAL A 73 11.92 20.42 8.27
N SER A 74 11.91 21.36 7.32
CA SER A 74 12.04 22.79 7.59
C SER A 74 10.66 23.39 7.86
N LYS A 75 10.51 24.08 8.98
CA LYS A 75 9.45 25.09 9.15
C LYS A 75 10.13 26.45 9.26
N GLU A 76 10.00 27.22 8.19
CA GLU A 76 10.49 28.60 8.13
C GLU A 76 9.57 29.54 8.92
N ILE A 77 10.18 30.52 9.58
CA ILE A 77 9.54 31.63 10.28
C ILE A 77 9.38 32.77 9.27
N GLN A 78 8.19 33.37 9.20
CA GLN A 78 8.02 34.75 8.74
C GLN A 78 7.66 35.62 9.94
N GLU A 79 8.62 36.48 10.30
CA GLU A 79 8.48 37.58 11.23
C GLU A 79 7.84 38.76 10.48
N ILE A 80 6.69 39.25 10.96
CA ILE A 80 6.25 40.62 10.69
C ILE A 80 5.87 41.25 12.03
N THR A 81 6.74 42.16 12.45
CA THR A 81 6.57 43.13 13.52
C THR A 81 5.29 43.95 13.35
N THR A 82 4.48 44.04 14.41
CA THR A 82 3.73 45.27 14.72
C THR A 82 3.43 45.33 16.23
N THR A 83 3.50 46.56 16.72
CA THR A 83 3.68 47.06 18.09
C THR A 83 2.35 47.31 18.85
N HIS A 84 2.47 47.48 20.19
CA HIS A 84 1.51 48.11 21.15
C HIS A 84 0.35 47.22 21.66
N HIS A 85 -0.16 47.30 22.90
CA HIS A 85 0.16 47.94 24.19
C HIS A 85 -0.75 47.25 25.26
N ASP A 86 -0.39 47.40 26.54
CA ASP A 86 -1.28 47.49 27.72
C ASP A 86 -2.01 46.27 28.32
N ASP A 87 -1.43 45.84 29.45
CA ASP A 87 -1.95 45.98 30.83
C ASP A 87 -3.08 45.10 31.43
N HIS A 88 -2.83 44.80 32.71
CA HIS A 88 -3.74 44.48 33.82
C HIS A 88 -4.07 43.01 34.23
N HIS A 89 -3.47 42.68 35.39
CA HIS A 89 -4.06 42.18 36.64
C HIS A 89 -4.50 40.71 36.87
N HIS A 90 -3.82 40.14 37.87
CA HIS A 90 -4.29 39.37 39.05
C HIS A 90 -5.47 38.37 38.93
N HIS A 91 -5.21 37.11 39.31
CA HIS A 91 -5.70 36.50 40.57
C HIS A 91 -5.31 35.00 40.69
N ARG A 92 -4.58 34.63 41.76
CA ARG A 92 -4.68 33.33 42.47
C ARG A 92 -5.86 33.43 43.46
N PRO A 93 -6.49 32.36 44.03
CA PRO A 93 -5.96 31.04 44.46
C PRO A 93 -7.03 29.89 44.31
N PRO A 94 -7.09 28.77 45.09
CA PRO A 94 -6.13 28.04 45.92
C PRO A 94 -5.95 26.54 45.54
N GLU A 95 -4.97 25.95 46.22
CA GLU A 95 -4.51 24.57 46.19
C GLU A 95 -5.35 23.68 47.14
N ILE A 96 -5.71 22.46 46.73
CA ILE A 96 -6.31 21.43 47.59
C ILE A 96 -5.48 20.15 47.44
N GLN A 97 -4.75 19.80 48.50
CA GLN A 97 -4.14 18.51 48.72
C GLN A 97 -5.20 17.52 49.23
N ILE A 98 -5.21 16.32 48.66
CA ILE A 98 -5.82 15.15 49.29
C ILE A 98 -4.79 14.02 49.16
N ASP A 99 -4.22 13.66 50.30
CA ASP A 99 -3.46 12.43 50.53
C ASP A 99 -4.44 11.37 51.05
N ILE A 100 -4.29 10.11 50.62
CA ILE A 100 -4.70 8.86 51.30
C ILE A 100 -4.44 7.68 50.34
N GLY A 101 -3.61 6.74 50.81
CA GLY A 101 -3.84 5.31 50.62
C GLY A 101 -2.90 4.54 49.69
N LYS A 102 -1.73 4.13 50.22
CA LYS A 102 -1.00 2.95 49.74
C LYS A 102 -1.84 1.68 49.91
N PRO A 103 -1.59 0.66 49.07
CA PRO A 103 -1.23 -0.64 49.65
C PRO A 103 0.06 -1.21 49.05
N ASP A 104 0.90 -1.73 49.94
CA ASP A 104 2.15 -2.42 49.69
C ASP A 104 1.94 -3.78 48.99
N HIS A 105 2.77 -4.07 47.99
CA HIS A 105 3.20 -5.46 47.74
C HIS A 105 4.73 -5.52 47.66
N ARG A 106 5.29 -5.91 48.80
CA ARG A 106 6.69 -6.25 49.06
C ARG A 106 7.04 -7.54 48.33
N ILE A 107 7.89 -7.48 47.31
CA ILE A 107 8.53 -8.66 46.71
C ILE A 107 9.83 -8.91 47.49
N VAL A 108 9.85 -10.05 48.20
CA VAL A 108 11.02 -10.53 48.94
C VAL A 108 11.95 -11.25 47.98
N PHE A 109 13.18 -10.74 47.84
CA PHE A 109 14.31 -11.48 47.28
C PHE A 109 14.80 -12.50 48.31
N SER A 110 15.02 -13.74 47.89
CA SER A 110 15.76 -14.72 48.68
C SER A 110 16.98 -15.15 47.87
N ASP A 111 18.13 -14.64 48.31
CA ASP A 111 19.45 -15.11 47.92
C ASP A 111 19.74 -16.46 48.59
N ARG A 112 20.25 -17.41 47.81
CA ARG A 112 21.04 -18.53 48.34
C ARG A 112 22.16 -18.85 47.37
N ALA A 113 23.39 -18.52 47.77
CA ALA A 113 24.63 -19.01 47.18
C ALA A 113 25.16 -20.22 48.00
N PRO A 114 26.31 -20.82 47.66
CA PRO A 114 26.44 -21.96 46.75
C PRO A 114 26.94 -23.24 47.47
N SER A 115 26.81 -24.39 46.79
CA SER A 115 27.42 -25.65 47.23
C SER A 115 28.18 -26.29 46.06
N SER A 116 29.44 -26.60 46.35
CA SER A 116 30.48 -27.23 45.54
C SER A 116 30.15 -28.66 45.08
N GLY A 117 30.69 -29.05 43.92
CA GLY A 117 30.85 -30.45 43.51
C GLY A 117 31.25 -30.59 42.04
N GLU A 118 32.54 -30.81 41.79
CA GLU A 118 33.13 -31.11 40.49
C GLU A 118 32.61 -32.44 39.90
N SER A 119 32.54 -32.56 38.56
CA SER A 119 33.11 -33.68 37.78
C SER A 119 32.86 -33.56 36.26
N ARG A 120 33.98 -33.47 35.53
CA ARG A 120 34.38 -34.07 34.24
C ARG A 120 33.37 -34.40 33.11
N ALA A 121 33.84 -34.05 31.91
CA ALA A 121 33.29 -34.23 30.57
C ALA A 121 33.06 -35.67 30.11
N THR A 122 32.12 -35.85 29.16
CA THR A 122 32.31 -36.58 27.88
C THR A 122 31.20 -36.24 26.88
N SER A 123 31.61 -36.03 25.64
CA SER A 123 30.83 -35.93 24.41
C SER A 123 30.27 -37.28 23.94
N ALA A 124 29.03 -37.31 23.43
CA ALA A 124 28.58 -38.25 22.39
C ALA A 124 27.24 -37.80 21.79
N THR A 125 27.14 -37.97 20.48
CA THR A 125 25.94 -37.88 19.64
C THR A 125 24.92 -38.97 20.00
N ASP A 126 23.63 -38.71 19.77
CA ASP A 126 22.82 -39.51 18.85
C ASP A 126 21.34 -39.12 18.85
N SER A 127 20.77 -39.28 17.66
CA SER A 127 19.36 -39.19 17.30
C SER A 127 18.55 -40.33 17.93
N ALA A 128 17.35 -40.06 18.44
CA ALA A 128 16.18 -40.95 18.31
C ALA A 128 14.92 -40.32 18.90
N SER A 129 13.80 -40.82 18.39
CA SER A 129 12.43 -40.34 18.56
C SER A 129 11.67 -41.05 19.69
N PHE A 130 10.57 -40.40 20.10
CA PHE A 130 9.36 -40.86 20.79
C PHE A 130 9.37 -41.15 22.31
N GLY A 131 8.40 -40.52 23.00
CA GLY A 131 7.58 -41.23 24.00
C GLY A 131 7.32 -40.52 25.34
N GLY A 132 6.27 -39.70 25.40
CA GLY A 132 5.29 -39.57 26.50
C GLY A 132 5.74 -39.44 27.97
N GLY A 133 5.43 -38.29 28.58
CA GLY A 133 5.35 -38.14 30.04
C GLY A 133 5.02 -36.72 30.45
N GLY A 134 3.79 -36.50 30.94
CA GLY A 134 3.21 -35.18 31.18
C GLY A 134 3.94 -34.31 32.22
N GLY A 135 4.07 -33.04 31.88
CA GLY A 135 4.43 -31.95 32.77
C GLY A 135 3.80 -30.67 32.23
N SER A 136 2.92 -30.06 33.02
CA SER A 136 2.18 -28.84 32.67
C SER A 136 3.15 -27.66 32.50
N THR A 137 3.59 -27.43 31.27
CA THR A 137 4.29 -26.22 30.83
C THR A 137 3.42 -25.54 29.78
N GLY A 138 3.26 -24.22 29.91
CA GLY A 138 2.23 -23.39 29.25
C GLY A 138 1.83 -23.82 27.84
N ALA A 139 0.52 -23.93 27.63
CA ALA A 139 -0.07 -24.23 26.34
C ALA A 139 0.59 -23.41 25.23
N MET A 140 1.28 -24.08 24.31
CA MET A 140 1.79 -23.45 23.10
C MET A 140 0.61 -22.78 22.37
N PRO A 141 0.74 -21.53 21.90
CA PRO A 141 -0.33 -20.90 21.15
C PRO A 141 -0.60 -21.71 19.88
N GLU A 142 -1.87 -21.90 19.54
CA GLU A 142 -2.41 -22.67 18.39
C GLU A 142 -1.75 -22.37 17.02
N VAL A 143 -1.03 -21.25 16.94
CA VAL A 143 -0.21 -20.79 15.81
C VAL A 143 1.10 -21.61 15.64
N SER A 144 1.47 -22.44 16.63
CA SER A 144 2.70 -23.25 16.62
C SER A 144 2.76 -24.27 15.48
N HIS A 145 1.64 -24.57 14.83
CA HIS A 145 1.55 -25.54 13.74
C HIS A 145 1.84 -24.97 12.33
N LEU A 146 2.05 -23.66 12.19
CA LEU A 146 2.24 -23.04 10.85
C LEU A 146 3.59 -23.37 10.18
N GLY A 147 4.58 -23.84 10.97
CA GLY A 147 5.83 -24.42 10.46
C GLY A 147 6.66 -23.49 9.57
N TRP A 148 6.49 -22.18 9.70
CA TRP A 148 7.09 -21.21 8.80
C TRP A 148 7.59 -19.96 9.53
N GLY A 149 8.71 -19.40 9.06
CA GLY A 149 9.31 -18.17 9.59
C GLY A 149 10.09 -18.37 10.88
N ARG A 150 10.89 -17.36 11.26
CA ARG A 150 11.58 -17.35 12.56
C ARG A 150 10.62 -16.94 13.66
N TRP A 151 10.66 -17.64 14.78
CA TRP A 151 9.92 -17.23 15.97
C TRP A 151 10.80 -16.31 16.80
N TYR A 152 10.30 -15.10 17.01
CA TYR A 152 10.96 -14.10 17.84
C TYR A 152 10.28 -14.06 19.19
N THR A 153 11.09 -13.89 20.23
CA THR A 153 10.56 -13.62 21.57
C THR A 153 10.23 -12.14 21.72
N LEU A 154 9.30 -11.79 22.62
CA LEU A 154 8.99 -10.38 22.88
C LEU A 154 10.25 -9.62 23.30
N ARG A 155 11.04 -10.23 24.20
CA ARG A 155 12.31 -9.67 24.69
C ARG A 155 13.31 -9.39 23.56
N GLU A 156 13.37 -10.25 22.55
CA GLU A 156 14.24 -10.04 21.40
C GLU A 156 13.78 -8.83 20.58
N LEU A 157 12.48 -8.70 20.32
CA LEU A 157 11.93 -7.59 19.54
C LEU A 157 11.97 -6.27 20.31
N GLU A 158 11.73 -6.28 21.62
CA GLU A 158 11.93 -5.12 22.49
C GLU A 158 13.40 -4.68 22.43
N LYS A 159 14.36 -5.59 22.58
CA LYS A 159 15.78 -5.24 22.46
C LYS A 159 16.11 -4.66 21.08
N ALA A 160 15.58 -5.25 20.01
CA ALA A 160 15.82 -4.80 18.64
C ALA A 160 15.25 -3.40 18.34
N THR A 161 14.17 -3.01 19.03
CA THR A 161 13.43 -1.75 18.81
C THR A 161 13.65 -0.71 19.91
N ASN A 162 14.66 -0.92 20.78
CA ASN A 162 14.94 -0.08 21.95
C ASN A 162 13.73 0.05 22.91
N GLY A 163 13.04 -1.07 23.17
CA GLY A 163 11.85 -1.12 24.02
C GLY A 163 10.59 -0.59 23.34
N LEU A 164 10.46 -0.76 22.02
CA LEU A 164 9.37 -0.19 21.22
C LEU A 164 9.30 1.34 21.38
N ALA A 165 10.45 2.01 21.35
CA ALA A 165 10.53 3.45 21.57
C ALA A 165 9.90 4.25 20.43
N ASP A 166 9.25 5.37 20.77
CA ASP A 166 8.57 6.27 19.82
C ASP A 166 9.52 6.78 18.71
N GLU A 167 10.80 6.96 19.03
CA GLU A 167 11.84 7.38 18.07
C GLU A 167 12.08 6.38 16.92
N ASN A 168 11.71 5.10 17.14
CA ASN A 168 11.82 4.05 16.14
C ASN A 168 10.53 3.85 15.34
N VAL A 169 9.47 4.62 15.58
CA VAL A 169 8.22 4.50 14.83
C VAL A 169 8.44 4.98 13.39
N ILE A 170 8.17 4.09 12.44
CA ILE A 170 8.25 4.37 11.00
C ILE A 170 6.89 4.33 10.30
N GLY A 171 5.84 3.91 11.01
CA GLY A 171 4.47 3.95 10.52
C GLY A 171 3.47 3.68 11.65
N GLU A 172 2.34 4.37 11.61
CA GLU A 172 1.23 4.20 12.55
C GLU A 172 -0.09 4.25 11.77
N GLY A 173 -1.00 3.34 12.05
CA GLY A 173 -2.31 3.34 11.40
C GLY A 173 -3.30 2.38 12.04
N GLY A 174 -4.43 2.18 11.36
CA GLY A 174 -5.51 1.31 11.83
C GLY A 174 -5.14 -0.17 11.99
N TYR A 175 -3.94 -0.57 11.58
CA TYR A 175 -3.41 -1.94 11.65
C TYR A 175 -2.29 -2.09 12.70
N GLY A 176 -2.04 -1.05 13.51
CA GLY A 176 -1.02 -1.03 14.54
C GLY A 176 0.14 -0.09 14.23
N ILE A 177 1.26 -0.30 14.94
CA ILE A 177 2.45 0.54 14.87
C ILE A 177 3.62 -0.28 14.33
N VAL A 178 4.36 0.29 13.39
CA VAL A 178 5.55 -0.30 12.79
C VAL A 178 6.79 0.40 13.34
N TYR A 179 7.68 -0.39 13.93
CA TYR A 179 8.94 0.06 14.48
C TYR A 179 10.09 -0.38 13.60
N ARG A 180 11.07 0.50 13.38
CA ARG A 180 12.39 0.10 12.89
C ARG A 180 13.12 -0.63 14.02
N GLY A 181 13.76 -1.75 13.70
CA GLY A 181 14.60 -2.48 14.63
C GLY A 181 15.87 -2.99 13.99
N VAL A 182 16.83 -3.36 14.85
CA VAL A 182 18.07 -4.03 14.44
C VAL A 182 18.22 -5.28 15.30
N LEU A 183 18.19 -6.45 14.66
CA LEU A 183 18.36 -7.73 15.34
C LEU A 183 19.80 -7.90 15.87
N ALA A 184 20.03 -8.90 16.72
CA ALA A 184 21.34 -9.15 17.34
C ALA A 184 22.46 -9.47 16.32
N ASP A 185 22.10 -9.92 15.12
CA ASP A 185 23.00 -10.18 13.99
C ASP A 185 23.20 -8.94 13.08
N ASN A 186 22.77 -7.76 13.54
CA ASN A 186 22.75 -6.49 12.80
C ASN A 186 21.81 -6.45 11.60
N THR A 187 20.89 -7.41 11.46
CA THR A 187 19.87 -7.36 10.39
C THR A 187 18.84 -6.25 10.69
N PRO A 188 18.68 -5.26 9.82
CA PRO A 188 17.63 -4.26 9.96
C PRO A 188 16.26 -4.88 9.64
N VAL A 189 15.27 -4.62 10.49
CA VAL A 189 13.92 -5.17 10.38
C VAL A 189 12.85 -4.10 10.61
N ALA A 190 11.66 -4.35 10.10
CA ALA A 190 10.45 -3.62 10.45
C ALA A 190 9.55 -4.52 11.31
N VAL A 191 9.26 -4.10 12.54
CA VAL A 191 8.44 -4.83 13.50
C VAL A 191 7.06 -4.17 13.57
N LYS A 192 6.06 -4.81 12.96
CA LYS A 192 4.67 -4.38 13.01
C LYS A 192 4.00 -4.98 14.24
N ASN A 193 3.68 -4.13 15.22
CA ASN A 193 2.95 -4.48 16.43
C ASN A 193 1.45 -4.21 16.24
N LEU A 194 0.64 -5.27 16.25
CA LEU A 194 -0.79 -5.20 16.03
C LEU A 194 -1.50 -4.81 17.34
N LEU A 195 -1.82 -3.52 17.50
CA LEU A 195 -2.34 -2.95 18.75
C LEU A 195 -3.89 -2.95 18.88
N ASN A 196 -4.60 -3.54 17.92
CA ASN A 196 -6.06 -3.52 17.90
C ASN A 196 -6.71 -4.42 18.97
N ASN A 197 -8.03 -4.30 19.12
CA ASN A 197 -8.82 -5.22 19.95
C ASN A 197 -8.38 -6.67 19.69
N ARG A 198 -8.26 -7.47 20.75
CA ARG A 198 -7.59 -8.78 20.72
C ARG A 198 -8.08 -9.68 19.56
N GLY A 199 -9.38 -9.61 19.24
CA GLY A 199 -9.98 -10.39 18.15
C GLY A 199 -9.62 -9.91 16.73
N GLN A 200 -9.50 -8.60 16.49
CA GLN A 200 -9.11 -8.06 15.20
C GLN A 200 -7.61 -8.28 14.94
N ALA A 201 -6.76 -7.98 15.92
CA ALA A 201 -5.32 -8.20 15.82
C ALA A 201 -4.99 -9.67 15.52
N GLU A 202 -5.68 -10.61 16.18
CA GLU A 202 -5.48 -12.04 15.91
C GLU A 202 -5.95 -12.46 14.51
N ARG A 203 -7.05 -11.87 14.00
CA ARG A 203 -7.53 -12.16 12.65
C ARG A 203 -6.58 -11.63 11.58
N GLU A 204 -6.14 -10.38 11.70
CA GLU A 204 -5.19 -9.76 10.77
C GLU A 204 -3.86 -10.50 10.79
N PHE A 205 -3.38 -10.88 11.99
CA PHE A 205 -2.19 -11.70 12.16
C PHE A 205 -2.30 -13.03 11.39
N LYS A 206 -3.38 -13.80 11.61
CA LYS A 206 -3.57 -15.10 10.95
C LYS A 206 -3.62 -14.95 9.43
N VAL A 207 -4.38 -13.95 8.94
CA VAL A 207 -4.47 -13.64 7.51
C VAL A 207 -3.11 -13.33 6.91
N GLU A 208 -2.34 -12.47 7.55
CA GLU A 208 -1.06 -12.01 7.00
C GLU A 208 -0.02 -13.14 7.00
N VAL A 209 0.06 -13.95 8.06
CA VAL A 209 0.94 -15.13 8.10
C VAL A 209 0.56 -16.18 7.05
N GLU A 210 -0.74 -16.43 6.87
CA GLU A 210 -1.24 -17.40 5.89
C GLU A 210 -1.03 -16.93 4.45
N ALA A 211 -1.27 -15.64 4.18
CA ALA A 211 -1.21 -15.06 2.84
C ALA A 211 0.23 -14.84 2.34
N ILE A 212 1.10 -14.23 3.16
CA ILE A 212 2.43 -13.80 2.71
C ILE A 212 3.59 -14.57 3.35
N GLY A 213 3.32 -15.45 4.31
CA GLY A 213 4.37 -16.17 5.01
C GLY A 213 5.32 -16.87 4.02
N ARG A 214 4.83 -17.88 3.31
CA ARG A 214 5.69 -18.68 2.41
C ARG A 214 6.06 -17.96 1.10
N VAL A 215 5.56 -16.75 0.89
CA VAL A 215 5.73 -15.99 -0.35
C VAL A 215 7.11 -15.33 -0.40
N ARG A 216 7.76 -15.47 -1.56
CA ARG A 216 9.05 -14.85 -1.87
C ARG A 216 9.03 -14.29 -3.28
N HIS A 217 9.01 -12.97 -3.38
CA HIS A 217 9.06 -12.26 -4.66
C HIS A 217 9.76 -10.93 -4.47
N LYS A 218 10.58 -10.51 -5.46
CA LYS A 218 11.38 -9.28 -5.35
C LYS A 218 10.55 -8.00 -5.15
N ASN A 219 9.32 -7.99 -5.69
CA ASN A 219 8.37 -6.88 -5.58
C ASN A 219 7.33 -7.06 -4.47
N LEU A 220 7.54 -7.96 -3.52
CA LEU A 220 6.70 -8.10 -2.32
C LEU A 220 7.60 -7.97 -1.09
N VAL A 221 7.15 -7.29 -0.04
CA VAL A 221 7.90 -7.18 1.21
C VAL A 221 7.94 -8.55 1.89
N ARG A 222 9.14 -9.00 2.22
CA ARG A 222 9.39 -10.31 2.80
C ARG A 222 9.04 -10.33 4.29
N LEU A 223 8.06 -11.15 4.66
CA LEU A 223 7.86 -11.54 6.06
C LEU A 223 8.97 -12.51 6.49
N LEU A 224 9.69 -12.17 7.56
CA LEU A 224 10.81 -12.93 8.11
C LEU A 224 10.36 -13.88 9.22
N GLY A 225 9.36 -13.45 10.00
CA GLY A 225 8.85 -14.21 11.12
C GLY A 225 7.86 -13.42 11.95
N TYR A 226 7.61 -13.89 13.17
CA TYR A 226 6.58 -13.33 14.02
C TYR A 226 6.85 -13.57 15.51
N CYS A 227 6.13 -12.84 16.37
CA CYS A 227 6.08 -13.05 17.81
C CYS A 227 4.62 -13.18 18.27
N VAL A 228 4.37 -14.23 19.07
CA VAL A 228 3.07 -14.57 19.66
C VAL A 228 3.29 -14.85 21.14
N GLU A 229 3.33 -13.79 21.96
CA GLU A 229 3.55 -13.89 23.40
C GLU A 229 2.50 -13.09 24.17
N GLY A 230 1.73 -13.75 25.04
CA GLY A 230 0.63 -13.13 25.76
C GLY A 230 -0.37 -12.44 24.81
N ALA A 231 -0.58 -11.14 25.02
CA ALA A 231 -1.43 -10.29 24.19
C ALA A 231 -0.73 -9.76 22.92
N TYR A 232 0.60 -9.87 22.82
CA TYR A 232 1.36 -9.32 21.71
C TYR A 232 1.24 -10.20 20.46
N ARG A 233 0.91 -9.56 19.34
CA ARG A 233 0.97 -10.12 18.00
C ARG A 233 1.83 -9.20 17.17
N MET A 234 3.05 -9.64 16.87
CA MET A 234 4.00 -8.85 16.09
C MET A 234 4.44 -9.62 14.86
N LEU A 235 4.57 -8.91 13.75
CA LEU A 235 5.07 -9.41 12.48
C LEU A 235 6.40 -8.73 12.18
N VAL A 236 7.39 -9.52 11.75
CA VAL A 236 8.75 -9.04 11.50
C VAL A 236 9.05 -9.16 10.01
N TYR A 237 9.26 -8.01 9.37
CA TYR A 237 9.56 -7.90 7.94
C TYR A 237 11.01 -7.48 7.71
N GLU A 238 11.49 -7.68 6.47
CA GLU A 238 12.65 -6.94 6.00
C GLU A 238 12.41 -5.43 6.10
N TYR A 239 13.43 -4.68 6.50
CA TYR A 239 13.37 -3.22 6.45
C TYR A 239 13.61 -2.74 5.01
N VAL A 240 12.82 -1.77 4.55
CA VAL A 240 12.91 -1.18 3.20
C VAL A 240 13.23 0.31 3.34
N ASP A 241 14.33 0.73 2.73
CA ASP A 241 15.03 1.97 3.11
C ASP A 241 14.33 3.29 2.77
N ASN A 242 13.79 3.43 1.56
CA ASN A 242 13.29 4.73 1.08
C ASN A 242 11.82 4.96 1.49
N GLY A 243 11.32 4.30 2.53
CA GLY A 243 9.94 4.49 2.99
C GLY A 243 8.91 4.09 1.93
N ASN A 244 7.77 4.79 1.89
CA ASN A 244 6.65 4.47 1.00
C ASN A 244 6.49 5.48 -0.15
N LEU A 245 5.81 5.09 -1.22
CA LEU A 245 5.63 5.87 -2.43
C LEU A 245 4.78 7.14 -2.22
N ASP A 246 3.82 7.11 -1.29
CA ASP A 246 2.98 8.27 -0.95
C ASP A 246 3.84 9.46 -0.47
N GLN A 247 4.84 9.19 0.38
CA GLN A 247 5.78 10.21 0.86
C GLN A 247 6.55 10.90 -0.27
N TRP A 248 6.82 10.20 -1.38
CA TRP A 248 7.57 10.76 -2.51
C TRP A 248 6.69 11.42 -3.58
N LEU A 249 5.40 11.08 -3.64
CA LEU A 249 4.45 11.71 -4.54
C LEU A 249 3.83 12.97 -3.92
N HIS A 250 3.45 12.90 -2.65
CA HIS A 250 2.64 13.92 -1.98
C HIS A 250 3.36 14.62 -0.83
N GLY A 251 4.51 14.09 -0.39
CA GLY A 251 5.33 14.72 0.63
C GLY A 251 6.09 15.95 0.15
N ASP A 252 6.82 16.57 1.07
CA ASP A 252 7.67 17.71 0.78
C ASP A 252 9.00 17.26 0.16
N VAL A 253 8.98 17.10 -1.16
CA VAL A 253 10.14 16.68 -1.97
C VAL A 253 10.80 17.84 -2.72
N GLY A 254 10.39 19.08 -2.45
CA GLY A 254 10.83 20.28 -3.17
C GLY A 254 10.10 20.52 -4.51
N GLU A 255 10.66 21.41 -5.32
CA GLU A 255 10.10 21.81 -6.62
C GLU A 255 10.24 20.73 -7.71
N VAL A 256 11.30 19.93 -7.63
CA VAL A 256 11.61 18.88 -8.60
C VAL A 256 11.47 17.51 -7.93
N SER A 257 10.63 16.66 -8.51
CA SER A 257 10.40 15.30 -8.02
C SER A 257 11.65 14.43 -8.19
N PRO A 258 12.10 13.74 -7.13
CA PRO A 258 13.18 12.76 -7.24
C PRO A 258 12.76 11.50 -8.02
N LEU A 259 11.45 11.20 -8.04
CA LEU A 259 10.89 10.13 -8.86
C LEU A 259 10.82 10.60 -10.32
N THR A 260 11.89 10.34 -11.08
CA THR A 260 11.93 10.56 -12.52
C THR A 260 10.87 9.71 -13.22
N TRP A 261 10.59 10.02 -14.49
CA TRP A 261 9.69 9.21 -15.30
C TRP A 261 10.08 7.73 -15.31
N ASP A 262 11.36 7.41 -15.53
CA ASP A 262 11.83 6.03 -15.58
C ASP A 262 11.67 5.31 -14.24
N ILE A 263 11.92 6.00 -13.13
CA ILE A 263 11.67 5.44 -11.79
C ILE A 263 10.17 5.13 -11.63
N ARG A 264 9.29 6.06 -12.01
CA ARG A 264 7.83 5.87 -11.94
C ARG A 264 7.37 4.68 -12.78
N VAL A 265 7.90 4.53 -14.00
CA VAL A 265 7.59 3.36 -14.87
C VAL A 265 8.12 2.07 -14.26
N ASN A 266 9.32 2.07 -13.68
CA ASN A 266 9.89 0.91 -13.00
C ASN A 266 9.07 0.50 -11.77
N VAL A 267 8.56 1.47 -11.01
CA VAL A 267 7.63 1.25 -9.89
C VAL A 267 6.34 0.60 -10.40
N ILE A 268 5.70 1.17 -11.43
CA ILE A 268 4.48 0.63 -12.05
C ILE A 268 4.69 -0.83 -12.52
N LEU A 269 5.82 -1.10 -13.19
CA LEU A 269 6.14 -2.44 -13.70
C LEU A 269 6.44 -3.43 -12.57
N GLY A 270 7.19 -3.02 -11.55
CA GLY A 270 7.46 -3.83 -10.37
C GLY A 270 6.19 -4.20 -9.61
N MET A 271 5.29 -3.24 -9.45
CA MET A 271 3.95 -3.43 -8.89
C MET A 271 3.12 -4.42 -9.71
N ALA A 272 3.10 -4.29 -11.03
CA ALA A 272 2.40 -5.22 -11.90
C ALA A 272 2.93 -6.65 -11.76
N LYS A 273 4.26 -6.83 -11.68
CA LYS A 273 4.92 -8.12 -11.45
C LYS A 273 4.57 -8.72 -10.09
N GLY A 274 4.57 -7.92 -9.03
CA GLY A 274 4.17 -8.35 -7.69
C GLY A 274 2.71 -8.83 -7.65
N LEU A 275 1.79 -8.07 -8.24
CA LEU A 275 0.37 -8.43 -8.28
C LEU A 275 0.09 -9.64 -9.18
N ALA A 276 0.75 -9.75 -10.34
CA ALA A 276 0.64 -10.93 -11.19
C ALA A 276 1.09 -12.19 -10.45
N TYR A 277 2.16 -12.11 -9.66
CA TYR A 277 2.59 -13.23 -8.83
C TYR A 277 1.52 -13.62 -7.79
N LEU A 278 0.89 -12.65 -7.11
CA LEU A 278 -0.17 -12.93 -6.13
C LEU A 278 -1.42 -13.56 -6.77
N HIS A 279 -1.82 -13.11 -7.96
CA HIS A 279 -3.07 -13.50 -8.62
C HIS A 279 -2.94 -14.76 -9.49
N GLU A 280 -1.75 -15.00 -10.04
CA GLU A 280 -1.52 -15.99 -11.09
C GLU A 280 -0.38 -16.96 -10.74
N GLY A 281 0.53 -16.59 -9.83
CA GLY A 281 1.69 -17.39 -9.42
C GLY A 281 1.52 -18.16 -8.11
N LEU A 282 0.44 -17.92 -7.36
CA LEU A 282 0.13 -18.59 -6.09
C LEU A 282 -1.16 -19.42 -6.20
N GLU A 283 -1.18 -20.55 -5.49
CA GLU A 283 -2.37 -21.38 -5.29
C GLU A 283 -2.49 -21.71 -3.79
N PRO A 284 -3.55 -21.27 -3.09
CA PRO A 284 -4.64 -20.42 -3.59
C PRO A 284 -4.16 -19.00 -3.95
N LYS A 285 -4.93 -18.30 -4.79
CA LYS A 285 -4.63 -16.92 -5.20
C LYS A 285 -4.76 -15.99 -4.01
N VAL A 286 -3.96 -14.93 -3.99
CA VAL A 286 -4.01 -13.90 -2.94
C VAL A 286 -4.52 -12.59 -3.52
N VAL A 287 -5.66 -12.11 -3.04
CA VAL A 287 -6.16 -10.76 -3.34
C VAL A 287 -5.72 -9.81 -2.22
N HIS A 288 -4.96 -8.77 -2.56
CA HIS A 288 -4.35 -7.84 -1.61
C HIS A 288 -5.38 -6.92 -0.94
N ARG A 289 -6.33 -6.40 -1.73
CA ARG A 289 -7.49 -5.59 -1.34
C ARG A 289 -7.19 -4.15 -0.88
N ASP A 290 -5.95 -3.84 -0.50
CA ASP A 290 -5.55 -2.47 -0.11
C ASP A 290 -4.34 -1.94 -0.89
N ILE A 291 -4.40 -2.04 -2.23
CA ILE A 291 -3.37 -1.45 -3.10
C ILE A 291 -3.53 0.07 -3.12
N LYS A 292 -2.50 0.78 -2.66
CA LYS A 292 -2.39 2.24 -2.60
C LYS A 292 -0.93 2.66 -2.45
N SER A 293 -0.61 3.93 -2.73
CA SER A 293 0.74 4.48 -2.68
C SER A 293 1.43 4.29 -1.32
N SER A 294 0.73 4.47 -0.21
CA SER A 294 1.28 4.27 1.14
C SER A 294 1.62 2.82 1.50
N ASN A 295 1.11 1.83 0.76
CA ASN A 295 1.45 0.42 0.92
C ASN A 295 2.53 -0.04 -0.06
N ILE A 296 3.09 0.85 -0.88
CA ILE A 296 4.18 0.53 -1.80
C ILE A 296 5.47 1.06 -1.21
N LEU A 297 6.36 0.17 -0.76
CA LEU A 297 7.67 0.56 -0.25
C LEU A 297 8.71 0.62 -1.37
N LEU A 298 9.71 1.48 -1.21
CA LEU A 298 10.78 1.69 -2.19
C LEU A 298 12.13 1.30 -1.57
N ASP A 299 12.86 0.39 -2.21
CA ASP A 299 14.22 0.06 -1.78
C ASP A 299 15.22 1.17 -2.17
N ARG A 300 16.49 1.02 -1.75
CA ARG A 300 17.56 1.99 -2.06
C ARG A 300 17.77 2.25 -3.55
N GLN A 301 17.35 1.31 -4.41
CA GLN A 301 17.44 1.40 -5.87
C GLN A 301 16.12 1.84 -6.50
N TRP A 302 15.16 2.32 -5.70
CA TRP A 302 13.82 2.74 -6.13
C TRP A 302 12.95 1.62 -6.71
N HIS A 303 13.24 0.35 -6.40
CA HIS A 303 12.35 -0.74 -6.76
C HIS A 303 11.16 -0.83 -5.80
N ALA A 304 9.98 -1.02 -6.37
CA ALA A 304 8.74 -1.15 -5.61
C ALA A 304 8.58 -2.54 -4.97
N LYS A 305 8.12 -2.55 -3.72
CA LYS A 305 7.70 -3.72 -2.96
C LYS A 305 6.30 -3.50 -2.36
N VAL A 306 5.36 -4.40 -2.65
CA VAL A 306 4.02 -4.38 -2.04
C VAL A 306 4.11 -4.80 -0.57
N SER A 307 3.49 -4.02 0.31
CA SER A 307 3.44 -4.25 1.75
C SER A 307 2.01 -4.23 2.28
N ASP A 308 1.85 -4.60 3.56
CA ASP A 308 0.58 -4.60 4.31
C ASP A 308 -0.51 -5.54 3.78
N PHE A 309 -0.38 -6.82 4.13
CA PHE A 309 -1.33 -7.88 3.74
C PHE A 309 -2.43 -8.11 4.78
N GLY A 310 -2.61 -7.22 5.76
CA GLY A 310 -3.57 -7.40 6.85
C GLY A 310 -5.03 -7.51 6.40
N LEU A 311 -5.35 -7.01 5.20
CA LEU A 311 -6.69 -7.12 4.58
C LEU A 311 -6.83 -8.23 3.54
N ALA A 312 -5.75 -8.95 3.24
CA ALA A 312 -5.68 -9.89 2.15
C ALA A 312 -6.71 -11.03 2.28
N LYS A 313 -7.04 -11.63 1.15
CA LYS A 313 -7.94 -12.79 1.08
C LYS A 313 -7.38 -13.86 0.15
N LEU A 314 -7.46 -15.10 0.62
CA LEU A 314 -7.20 -16.28 -0.20
C LEU A 314 -8.45 -16.60 -1.02
N LEU A 315 -8.25 -16.78 -2.32
CA LEU A 315 -9.29 -17.18 -3.27
C LEU A 315 -8.94 -18.58 -3.78
N SER A 316 -9.73 -19.57 -3.35
CA SER A 316 -9.58 -20.96 -3.78
C SER A 316 -9.86 -21.11 -5.27
N SER A 317 -9.19 -22.04 -5.95
CA SER A 317 -9.38 -22.35 -7.37
C SER A 317 -10.83 -22.64 -7.79
N GLU A 318 -11.67 -23.11 -6.87
CA GLU A 318 -13.09 -23.42 -7.13
C GLU A 318 -14.02 -22.20 -7.17
N SER A 319 -13.56 -21.02 -6.74
CA SER A 319 -14.39 -19.82 -6.63
C SER A 319 -13.81 -18.64 -7.41
N SER A 320 -14.66 -17.91 -8.12
CA SER A 320 -14.28 -16.71 -8.87
C SER A 320 -14.32 -15.43 -8.03
N TYR A 321 -14.88 -15.49 -6.81
CA TYR A 321 -14.94 -14.38 -5.87
C TYR A 321 -15.07 -14.89 -4.43
N VAL A 322 -14.81 -14.00 -3.46
CA VAL A 322 -15.10 -14.18 -2.04
C VAL A 322 -16.08 -13.10 -1.59
N SER A 323 -17.21 -13.50 -1.02
CA SER A 323 -18.14 -12.58 -0.36
C SER A 323 -17.55 -12.14 0.99
N THR A 324 -17.29 -10.85 1.14
CA THR A 324 -16.72 -10.30 2.37
C THR A 324 -17.20 -8.87 2.62
N ARG A 325 -17.13 -8.41 3.87
CA ARG A 325 -17.41 -7.00 4.22
C ARG A 325 -16.59 -6.09 3.31
N VAL A 326 -17.12 -4.94 2.87
CA VAL A 326 -16.30 -3.99 2.10
C VAL A 326 -15.23 -3.37 3.01
N MET A 327 -13.96 -3.51 2.63
CA MET A 327 -12.80 -2.86 3.26
C MET A 327 -11.80 -2.46 2.18
N GLY A 328 -10.95 -1.49 2.49
CA GLY A 328 -9.95 -0.93 1.57
C GLY A 328 -9.97 0.60 1.67
N THR A 329 -9.03 1.23 0.98
CA THR A 329 -8.88 2.69 1.03
C THR A 329 -9.81 3.39 0.05
N PHE A 330 -10.59 4.35 0.54
CA PHE A 330 -11.50 5.17 -0.29
C PHE A 330 -10.74 5.84 -1.45
N GLY A 331 -11.32 5.84 -2.64
CA GLY A 331 -10.68 6.28 -3.88
C GLY A 331 -10.00 5.15 -4.68
N TYR A 332 -9.55 4.08 -4.02
CA TYR A 332 -8.97 2.90 -4.69
C TYR A 332 -9.95 1.74 -4.83
N VAL A 333 -10.98 1.67 -3.97
CA VAL A 333 -11.94 0.55 -3.95
C VAL A 333 -12.72 0.47 -5.26
N ALA A 334 -12.71 -0.73 -5.88
CA ALA A 334 -13.45 -1.00 -7.10
C ALA A 334 -14.98 -0.85 -6.91
N PRO A 335 -15.71 -0.26 -7.88
CA PRO A 335 -17.12 0.08 -7.72
C PRO A 335 -18.02 -1.15 -7.53
N GLU A 336 -17.79 -2.24 -8.26
CA GLU A 336 -18.56 -3.47 -8.13
C GLU A 336 -18.34 -4.14 -6.76
N TYR A 337 -17.13 -4.06 -6.22
CA TYR A 337 -16.82 -4.58 -4.90
C TYR A 337 -17.49 -3.73 -3.81
N ALA A 338 -17.45 -2.40 -3.95
CA ALA A 338 -18.15 -1.49 -3.04
C ALA A 338 -19.67 -1.75 -3.00
N CYS A 339 -20.28 -2.06 -4.15
CA CYS A 339 -21.71 -2.30 -4.25
C CYS A 339 -22.14 -3.70 -3.78
N THR A 340 -21.35 -4.73 -4.05
CA THR A 340 -21.78 -6.13 -3.89
C THR A 340 -21.10 -6.87 -2.74
N GLY A 341 -19.94 -6.40 -2.28
CA GLY A 341 -19.09 -7.13 -1.34
C GLY A 341 -18.41 -8.38 -1.95
N MET A 342 -18.56 -8.63 -3.25
CA MET A 342 -17.88 -9.72 -3.95
C MET A 342 -16.47 -9.28 -4.34
N LEU A 343 -15.47 -9.81 -3.65
CA LEU A 343 -14.06 -9.52 -3.87
C LEU A 343 -13.43 -10.54 -4.81
N ASN A 344 -12.67 -10.07 -5.80
CA ASN A 344 -11.86 -10.92 -6.69
C ASN A 344 -10.56 -10.20 -7.07
N GLU A 345 -9.70 -10.84 -7.86
CA GLU A 345 -8.43 -10.26 -8.31
C GLU A 345 -8.62 -8.99 -9.15
N LYS A 346 -9.76 -8.83 -9.83
CA LYS A 346 -10.07 -7.63 -10.63
C LYS A 346 -10.31 -6.39 -9.77
N SER A 347 -10.60 -6.56 -8.48
CA SER A 347 -10.65 -5.44 -7.53
C SER A 347 -9.25 -4.84 -7.32
N ASP A 348 -8.21 -5.67 -7.20
CA ASP A 348 -6.82 -5.20 -7.13
C ASP A 348 -6.36 -4.56 -8.45
N VAL A 349 -6.79 -5.11 -9.60
CA VAL A 349 -6.51 -4.50 -10.92
C VAL A 349 -7.05 -3.07 -10.99
N TYR A 350 -8.26 -2.84 -10.48
CA TYR A 350 -8.83 -1.49 -10.43
C TYR A 350 -7.99 -0.56 -9.56
N SER A 351 -7.67 -0.97 -8.33
CA SER A 351 -6.81 -0.20 -7.42
C SER A 351 -5.44 0.09 -8.02
N PHE A 352 -4.86 -0.86 -8.75
CA PHE A 352 -3.61 -0.67 -9.49
C PHE A 352 -3.75 0.37 -10.61
N GLY A 353 -4.87 0.37 -11.33
CA GLY A 353 -5.18 1.41 -12.31
C GLY A 353 -5.21 2.80 -11.71
N ILE A 354 -5.84 2.96 -10.54
CA ILE A 354 -5.83 4.23 -9.76
C ILE A 354 -4.40 4.62 -9.37
N LEU A 355 -3.63 3.66 -8.86
CA LEU A 355 -2.24 3.88 -8.48
C LEU A 355 -1.37 4.34 -9.65
N ILE A 356 -1.56 3.79 -10.86
CA ILE A 356 -0.89 4.31 -12.06
C ILE A 356 -1.26 5.78 -12.28
N MET A 357 -2.54 6.13 -12.21
CA MET A 357 -2.98 7.52 -12.42
C MET A 357 -2.36 8.45 -11.38
N GLU A 358 -2.33 8.05 -10.12
CA GLU A 358 -1.69 8.78 -9.03
C GLU A 358 -0.20 8.98 -9.29
N ILE A 359 0.52 7.91 -9.67
CA ILE A 359 1.95 7.96 -10.00
C ILE A 359 2.23 8.92 -11.16
N ILE A 360 1.41 8.92 -12.21
CA ILE A 360 1.67 9.73 -13.41
C ILE A 360 1.34 11.20 -13.18
N THR A 361 0.31 11.47 -12.39
CA THR A 361 -0.25 12.82 -12.23
C THR A 361 0.28 13.56 -11.00
N GLY A 362 0.83 12.83 -10.01
CA GLY A 362 1.16 13.39 -8.70
C GLY A 362 -0.08 13.88 -7.93
N ARG A 363 -1.29 13.48 -8.33
CA ARG A 363 -2.55 13.88 -7.68
C ARG A 363 -3.07 12.75 -6.79
N SER A 364 -3.58 13.10 -5.60
CA SER A 364 -4.32 12.15 -4.77
C SER A 364 -5.57 11.62 -5.52
N PRO A 365 -5.95 10.34 -5.35
CA PRO A 365 -7.12 9.76 -6.02
C PRO A 365 -8.44 10.48 -5.72
N VAL A 366 -8.55 11.06 -4.52
CA VAL A 366 -9.68 11.88 -4.09
C VAL A 366 -9.16 13.15 -3.44
N ASP A 367 -9.60 14.31 -3.95
CA ASP A 367 -9.20 15.62 -3.42
C ASP A 367 -10.38 16.60 -3.42
N TYR A 368 -10.98 16.82 -2.24
CA TYR A 368 -12.14 17.71 -2.08
C TYR A 368 -11.79 19.20 -2.14
N SER A 369 -10.50 19.56 -2.17
CA SER A 369 -10.08 20.95 -2.38
C SER A 369 -10.22 21.38 -3.84
N ARG A 370 -10.37 20.43 -4.77
CA ARG A 370 -10.47 20.68 -6.20
C ARG A 370 -11.89 21.02 -6.64
N PRO A 371 -12.05 21.68 -7.82
CA PRO A 371 -13.36 21.97 -8.39
C PRO A 371 -14.22 20.72 -8.59
N LYS A 372 -15.54 20.92 -8.64
CA LYS A 372 -16.50 19.85 -8.96
C LYS A 372 -16.15 19.24 -10.33
N GLY A 373 -15.98 17.92 -10.38
CA GLY A 373 -15.53 17.17 -11.56
C GLY A 373 -14.01 16.88 -11.58
N GLU A 374 -13.22 17.51 -10.71
CA GLU A 374 -11.79 17.20 -10.51
C GLU A 374 -11.50 16.48 -9.19
N VAL A 375 -12.53 16.27 -8.37
CA VAL A 375 -12.40 15.60 -7.05
C VAL A 375 -12.00 14.15 -7.21
N ASN A 376 -12.57 13.44 -8.18
CA ASN A 376 -12.24 12.04 -8.46
C ASN A 376 -11.23 11.94 -9.60
N LEU A 377 -10.08 11.33 -9.33
CA LEU A 377 -8.98 11.25 -10.28
C LEU A 377 -9.35 10.52 -11.57
N VAL A 378 -10.18 9.47 -11.51
CA VAL A 378 -10.60 8.70 -12.70
C VAL A 378 -11.47 9.54 -13.61
N GLU A 379 -12.45 10.24 -13.04
CA GLU A 379 -13.37 11.08 -13.80
C GLU A 379 -12.62 12.23 -14.48
N TRP A 380 -11.74 12.90 -13.72
CA TRP A 380 -10.89 13.96 -14.25
C TRP A 380 -9.98 13.46 -15.38
N LEU A 381 -9.26 12.35 -15.19
CA LEU A 381 -8.35 11.82 -16.20
C LEU A 381 -9.09 11.40 -17.47
N LYS A 382 -10.27 10.77 -17.34
CA LYS A 382 -11.14 10.44 -18.48
C LYS A 382 -11.55 11.68 -19.25
N ALA A 383 -11.91 12.76 -18.56
CA ALA A 383 -12.25 14.03 -19.20
C ALA A 383 -11.05 14.65 -19.94
N MET A 384 -9.86 14.66 -19.32
CA MET A 384 -8.63 15.17 -19.94
C MET A 384 -8.26 14.40 -21.20
N VAL A 385 -8.28 13.06 -21.15
CA VAL A 385 -8.00 12.21 -22.31
C VAL A 385 -9.06 12.37 -23.40
N GLY A 386 -10.34 12.41 -23.03
CA GLY A 386 -11.46 12.62 -23.97
C GLY A 386 -11.38 13.97 -24.70
N ASN A 387 -10.90 15.01 -24.02
CA ASN A 387 -10.68 16.34 -24.58
C ASN A 387 -9.33 16.50 -25.32
N ARG A 388 -8.60 15.39 -25.55
CA ARG A 388 -7.29 15.37 -26.21
C ARG A 388 -6.18 16.14 -25.48
N LYS A 389 -6.32 16.29 -24.15
CA LYS A 389 -5.37 16.98 -23.26
C LYS A 389 -4.52 15.99 -22.46
N SER A 390 -4.14 14.87 -23.06
CA SER A 390 -3.42 13.80 -22.35
C SER A 390 -2.06 14.22 -21.81
N GLU A 391 -1.41 15.22 -22.42
CA GLU A 391 -0.09 15.69 -22.01
C GLU A 391 -0.15 16.63 -20.79
N GLU A 392 -1.30 17.30 -20.57
CA GLU A 392 -1.54 18.18 -19.41
C GLU A 392 -1.76 17.41 -18.10
N VAL A 393 -1.85 16.09 -18.14
CA VAL A 393 -2.13 15.27 -16.95
C VAL A 393 -0.86 14.94 -16.16
N VAL A 394 0.30 15.09 -16.79
CA VAL A 394 1.59 14.68 -16.22
C VAL A 394 1.94 15.57 -15.04
N ASP A 395 2.51 14.98 -14.00
CA ASP A 395 3.01 15.70 -12.83
C ASP A 395 3.98 16.82 -13.25
N PRO A 396 3.65 18.10 -12.97
CA PRO A 396 4.50 19.23 -13.35
C PRO A 396 5.84 19.27 -12.61
N LYS A 397 6.00 18.51 -11.52
CA LYS A 397 7.27 18.40 -10.79
C LYS A 397 8.27 17.45 -11.45
N LEU A 398 7.89 16.73 -12.51
CA LEU A 398 8.82 15.83 -13.19
C LEU A 398 9.98 16.62 -13.84
N PRO A 399 11.24 16.17 -13.66
CA PRO A 399 12.39 16.85 -14.25
C PRO A 399 12.41 16.76 -15.78
N GLU A 400 11.89 15.66 -16.32
CA GLU A 400 11.77 15.43 -17.76
C GLU A 400 10.38 14.89 -18.08
N MET A 401 9.75 15.48 -19.09
CA MET A 401 8.44 15.05 -19.57
C MET A 401 8.57 13.80 -20.45
N PRO A 402 7.70 12.80 -20.28
CA PRO A 402 7.73 11.61 -21.11
C PRO A 402 7.38 11.89 -22.56
N SER A 403 7.85 11.03 -23.46
CA SER A 403 7.35 11.05 -24.84
C SER A 403 5.84 10.82 -24.88
N SER A 404 5.15 11.51 -25.81
CA SER A 404 3.70 11.38 -26.01
C SER A 404 3.26 9.91 -26.22
N LYS A 405 4.10 9.10 -26.88
CA LYS A 405 3.89 7.66 -27.09
C LYS A 405 3.91 6.88 -25.75
N ALA A 406 4.95 7.07 -24.94
CA ALA A 406 5.10 6.38 -23.66
C ALA A 406 3.95 6.77 -22.70
N LEU A 407 3.61 8.05 -22.64
CA LEU A 407 2.52 8.56 -21.82
C LEU A 407 1.17 7.96 -22.24
N LYS A 408 0.80 8.06 -23.52
CA LYS A 408 -0.48 7.52 -24.03
C LYS A 408 -0.62 6.02 -23.75
N ARG A 409 0.46 5.26 -23.85
CA ARG A 409 0.47 3.83 -23.54
C ARG A 409 0.13 3.58 -22.06
N ILE A 410 0.81 4.25 -21.14
CA ILE A 410 0.56 4.05 -19.70
C ILE A 410 -0.84 4.52 -19.32
N LEU A 411 -1.30 5.66 -19.87
CA LEU A 411 -2.68 6.12 -19.66
C LEU A 411 -3.71 5.11 -20.17
N LEU A 412 -3.47 4.49 -21.32
CA LEU A 412 -4.34 3.43 -21.85
C LEU A 412 -4.39 2.22 -20.90
N VAL A 413 -3.23 1.79 -20.37
CA VAL A 413 -3.17 0.71 -19.38
C VAL A 413 -3.97 1.07 -18.14
N ALA A 414 -3.76 2.25 -17.58
CA ALA A 414 -4.48 2.75 -16.41
C ALA A 414 -6.01 2.75 -16.64
N LEU A 415 -6.45 3.31 -17.77
CA LEU A 415 -7.87 3.37 -18.15
C LEU A 415 -8.50 1.99 -18.35
N ARG A 416 -7.77 1.03 -18.91
CA ARG A 416 -8.24 -0.37 -19.03
C ARG A 416 -8.34 -1.06 -17.67
N CYS A 417 -7.45 -0.74 -16.74
CA CYS A 417 -7.49 -1.28 -15.38
C CYS A 417 -8.67 -0.76 -14.58
N VAL A 418 -9.12 0.48 -14.81
CA VAL A 418 -10.27 1.09 -14.10
C VAL A 418 -11.61 1.00 -14.87
N ASP A 419 -11.74 0.05 -15.80
CA ASP A 419 -13.01 -0.17 -16.49
C ASP A 419 -14.13 -0.45 -15.45
N PRO A 420 -15.30 0.21 -15.54
CA PRO A 420 -16.42 -0.08 -14.63
C PRO A 420 -16.85 -1.54 -14.63
N ASP A 421 -16.69 -2.23 -15.76
CA ASP A 421 -16.93 -3.66 -15.88
C ASP A 421 -15.66 -4.46 -15.53
N ALA A 422 -15.68 -5.16 -14.40
CA ALA A 422 -14.58 -5.99 -13.92
C ALA A 422 -14.14 -7.07 -14.93
N GLN A 423 -15.03 -7.53 -15.81
CA GLN A 423 -14.68 -8.53 -16.83
C GLN A 423 -13.82 -7.95 -17.95
N LYS A 424 -13.96 -6.65 -18.25
CA LYS A 424 -13.16 -5.95 -19.26
C LYS A 424 -11.76 -5.57 -18.77
N ARG A 425 -11.54 -5.59 -17.45
CA ARG A 425 -10.23 -5.34 -16.86
C ARG A 425 -9.25 -6.46 -17.23
N PRO A 426 -8.02 -6.13 -17.67
CA PRO A 426 -7.01 -7.13 -17.99
C PRO A 426 -6.57 -7.90 -16.74
N LYS A 427 -6.03 -9.11 -16.94
CA LYS A 427 -5.26 -9.79 -15.89
C LYS A 427 -3.90 -9.11 -15.73
N MET A 428 -3.28 -9.23 -14.56
CA MET A 428 -2.02 -8.55 -14.28
C MET A 428 -0.87 -9.04 -15.17
N GLY A 429 -0.84 -10.32 -15.55
CA GLY A 429 0.09 -10.83 -16.57
C GLY A 429 -0.03 -10.09 -17.92
N HIS A 430 -1.27 -9.81 -18.37
CA HIS A 430 -1.50 -9.02 -19.59
C HIS A 430 -1.08 -7.55 -19.40
N VAL A 431 -1.31 -6.97 -18.22
CA VAL A 431 -0.88 -5.61 -17.90
C VAL A 431 0.64 -5.46 -18.04
N ILE A 432 1.42 -6.44 -17.58
CA ILE A 432 2.89 -6.45 -17.76
C ILE A 432 3.25 -6.38 -19.24
N HIS A 433 2.65 -7.23 -20.08
CA HIS A 433 2.89 -7.20 -21.53
C HIS A 433 2.51 -5.87 -22.19
N MET A 434 1.41 -5.25 -21.76
CA MET A 434 1.00 -3.93 -22.26
C MET A 434 1.98 -2.82 -21.88
N LEU A 435 2.64 -2.94 -20.71
CA LEU A 435 3.66 -1.99 -20.25
C LEU A 435 5.02 -2.20 -20.93
N GLU A 436 5.39 -3.45 -21.23
CA GLU A 436 6.70 -3.82 -21.82
C GLU A 436 6.75 -3.74 -23.35
N ALA A 437 5.61 -3.57 -24.04
CA ALA A 437 5.50 -3.70 -25.51
C ALA A 437 6.45 -2.83 -26.38
N ASP A 438 7.12 -1.81 -25.83
CA ASP A 438 8.15 -1.08 -26.61
C ASP A 438 9.53 -1.76 -26.60
N ASP A 439 9.87 -2.60 -25.63
CA ASP A 439 11.19 -3.27 -25.59
C ASP A 439 11.38 -4.23 -26.78
N LEU A 440 10.28 -4.74 -27.35
CA LEU A 440 10.33 -5.63 -28.52
C LEU A 440 10.64 -4.87 -29.81
N LEU A 441 10.11 -3.66 -30.00
CA LEU A 441 10.34 -2.87 -31.22
C LEU A 441 11.73 -2.22 -31.25
N PHE A 442 12.27 -1.81 -30.09
CA PHE A 442 13.62 -1.25 -30.00
C PHE A 442 14.74 -2.30 -30.07
N ARG A 443 14.44 -3.60 -29.89
CA ARG A 443 15.44 -4.67 -30.06
C ARG A 443 15.65 -5.03 -31.53
N ASP A 444 14.64 -4.86 -32.38
CA ASP A 444 14.76 -5.11 -33.82
C ASP A 444 15.47 -3.98 -34.56
N GLU A 445 15.28 -2.71 -34.18
CA GLU A 445 16.04 -1.60 -34.77
C GLU A 445 17.55 -1.67 -34.48
N ARG A 446 17.95 -2.12 -33.28
CA ARG A 446 19.37 -2.33 -32.94
C ARG A 446 20.01 -3.49 -33.72
N ARG A 447 19.24 -4.46 -34.20
CA ARG A 447 19.74 -5.55 -35.07
C ARG A 447 19.83 -5.14 -36.53
N ILE A 448 18.97 -4.22 -36.99
CA ILE A 448 18.98 -3.74 -38.38
C ILE A 448 20.05 -2.65 -38.59
N GLY A 449 20.35 -1.84 -37.56
CA GLY A 449 21.36 -0.78 -37.63
C GLY A 449 22.83 -1.22 -37.61
N SER A 450 23.12 -2.46 -37.18
CA SER A 450 24.50 -2.97 -37.08
C SER A 450 25.02 -3.64 -38.36
N SER A 451 24.18 -3.81 -39.38
CA SER A 451 24.49 -4.56 -40.61
C SER A 451 24.92 -3.69 -41.79
N HIS A 452 24.91 -2.35 -41.65
CA HIS A 452 25.10 -1.42 -42.78
C HIS A 452 26.18 -0.34 -42.57
N ARG A 453 27.11 -0.53 -41.63
CA ARG A 453 28.32 0.32 -41.51
C ARG A 453 29.58 -0.52 -41.54
N GLY A 454 29.96 -0.94 -42.74
CA GLY A 454 31.21 -1.66 -42.98
C GLY A 454 31.59 -1.65 -44.45
N HIS A 455 31.90 -0.46 -44.99
CA HIS A 455 32.91 -0.21 -46.02
C HIS A 455 32.67 1.15 -46.68
N LYS A 456 33.50 2.14 -46.34
CA LYS A 456 33.95 3.20 -47.26
C LYS A 456 35.05 4.03 -46.58
N GLU A 457 36.30 3.69 -46.85
CA GLU A 457 37.44 4.59 -46.75
C GLU A 457 38.39 4.34 -47.93
N GLY A 458 38.88 5.44 -48.51
CA GLY A 458 39.94 5.54 -49.53
C GLY A 458 39.47 5.24 -50.96
N ASN A 459 39.78 6.01 -52.01
CA ASN A 459 40.65 7.16 -52.16
C ASN A 459 40.29 7.83 -53.51
N ARG A 460 40.43 9.15 -53.61
CA ARG A 460 40.31 9.91 -54.88
C ARG A 460 41.65 9.89 -55.63
N SER A 461 41.64 9.60 -56.94
CA SER A 461 42.44 10.36 -57.93
C SER A 461 42.23 9.88 -59.38
N ALA A 462 41.68 10.80 -60.18
CA ALA A 462 42.10 11.24 -61.51
C ALA A 462 42.14 10.31 -62.75
N SER A 463 41.67 10.93 -63.86
CA SER A 463 42.02 10.75 -65.29
C SER A 463 41.35 9.59 -66.03
N LYS A 464 40.97 9.66 -67.31
CA LYS A 464 40.58 10.71 -68.29
C LYS A 464 40.27 9.89 -69.58
N VAL A 465 39.34 10.36 -70.41
CA VAL A 465 39.23 10.12 -71.88
C VAL A 465 38.64 8.79 -72.41
N GLY A 466 37.73 8.95 -73.40
CA GLY A 466 37.57 8.09 -74.59
C GLY A 466 36.33 7.20 -74.57
N ASP A 467 35.15 7.63 -75.01
CA ASP A 467 34.66 7.81 -76.42
C ASP A 467 34.21 6.49 -77.09
N LYS A 468 33.02 6.56 -77.72
CA LYS A 468 32.41 5.65 -78.73
C LYS A 468 31.85 4.29 -78.28
N GLN A 469 30.79 3.71 -78.86
CA GLN A 469 29.74 4.11 -79.82
C GLN A 469 28.79 2.88 -79.99
N PHE A 470 27.47 3.12 -80.05
CA PHE A 470 26.40 2.40 -80.78
C PHE A 470 26.06 0.90 -80.59
N GLY A 471 24.74 0.65 -80.70
CA GLY A 471 24.10 -0.57 -81.22
C GLY A 471 23.16 -1.23 -80.21
N GLU A 472 21.87 -0.88 -80.13
CA GLU A 472 20.73 -1.30 -80.98
C GLU A 472 20.07 -2.63 -80.55
N ASP A 473 18.75 -2.66 -80.78
CA ASP A 473 17.77 -3.75 -80.78
C ASP A 473 17.07 -4.08 -79.44
N ALA A 474 15.85 -3.58 -79.22
CA ALA A 474 14.55 -4.05 -79.77
C ALA A 474 14.05 -5.32 -79.04
N SER A 475 13.18 -5.14 -78.04
CA SER A 475 11.75 -5.47 -78.10
C SER A 475 11.44 -6.95 -78.36
N ASP A 476 10.82 -7.64 -77.41
CA ASP A 476 9.42 -8.01 -77.63
C ASP A 476 8.68 -8.44 -76.36
N THR A 477 7.39 -8.18 -76.44
CA THR A 477 6.26 -8.43 -75.56
C THR A 477 5.83 -9.90 -75.55
N SER A 478 5.16 -10.36 -74.47
CA SER A 478 3.74 -10.76 -74.54
C SER A 478 3.28 -11.47 -73.26
N GLU A 479 2.08 -11.09 -72.85
CA GLU A 479 1.24 -11.59 -71.76
C GLU A 479 0.72 -13.03 -71.98
N GLY A 480 0.13 -13.62 -70.94
CA GLY A 480 -0.62 -14.88 -71.09
C GLY A 480 -1.18 -15.45 -69.78
N ASP A 481 -2.38 -15.01 -69.45
CA ASP A 481 -3.27 -15.39 -68.35
C ASP A 481 -3.70 -16.88 -68.33
N SER A 482 -4.03 -17.43 -67.15
CA SER A 482 -5.29 -18.18 -66.90
C SER A 482 -5.33 -19.01 -65.59
N SER A 483 -6.29 -18.62 -64.76
CA SER A 483 -7.07 -19.30 -63.72
C SER A 483 -7.18 -20.85 -63.69
N ARG A 484 -7.31 -21.42 -62.47
CA ARG A 484 -8.38 -22.39 -62.07
C ARG A 484 -8.41 -22.70 -60.56
N ARG A 485 -9.64 -22.82 -60.05
CA ARG A 485 -10.08 -23.19 -58.68
C ARG A 485 -10.09 -24.72 -58.47
N HIS A 486 -10.01 -25.19 -57.22
CA HIS A 486 -10.87 -26.28 -56.70
C HIS A 486 -10.95 -26.29 -55.16
N ASP A 487 -12.13 -26.73 -54.68
CA ASP A 487 -12.71 -26.74 -53.35
C ASP A 487 -12.25 -27.90 -52.42
N ASN A 488 -12.18 -27.62 -51.09
CA ASN A 488 -12.67 -28.32 -49.86
C ASN A 488 -12.65 -29.87 -49.71
N PRO A 489 -13.02 -30.49 -48.55
CA PRO A 489 -13.03 -30.10 -47.11
C PRO A 489 -12.52 -31.24 -46.15
N THR A 490 -12.56 -31.02 -44.82
CA THR A 490 -13.05 -31.90 -43.72
C THR A 490 -12.26 -31.91 -42.39
N ARG A 491 -13.03 -32.29 -41.36
CA ARG A 491 -12.94 -32.12 -39.90
C ARG A 491 -12.59 -33.46 -39.22
N HIS A 492 -12.22 -33.37 -37.94
CA HIS A 492 -12.01 -34.42 -36.91
C HIS A 492 -10.61 -35.01 -36.77
N ARG A 493 -9.97 -34.74 -35.62
CA ARG A 493 -10.18 -35.56 -34.41
C ARG A 493 -10.03 -34.72 -33.15
#